data_AF-A0A4V0XDI7-F1
#
_entry.id   AF-A0A4V0XDI7-F1
#
_cell.length_a   1.000
_cell.length_b   1.000
_cell.length_c   1.000
_cell.angle_alpha   90.00
_cell.angle_beta   90.00
_cell.angle_gamma   90.00
#
_symmetry.space_group_name_H-M   'P 1'
#
loop_
_entity.id
_entity.type
_entity.pdbx_description
1 polymer ?
#
loop_
_entity_poly.entity_id
_entity_poly.type
_entity_poly.pdbx_seq_one_letter_code
_entity_poly.pdbx_strand_id
1 'polypeptide(L)'
;MVNLLAPLPHLASLLDRIRDALLTPLTGAAVGHTGLILGAYAPLALGVGHRSGFLLTLWRWPPLGVLLRGSLPLLLMPALGEELLFRVALLPHPAGGPNFASFWAWGALNVGLFVVYHPLAARLWDRRQPAVFDDPRFLLQCALLGSACVLAYGASGSLWAPVLIHWLAVAAWLGPLEGHRCLPGAKPHQSAPP
;
A
#
# COMPACT_ATOMS: atom_id res chain seq x y z
N MET A 1 19.35 -34.57 -2.51
CA MET A 1 18.50 -33.73 -1.63
C MET A 1 17.05 -34.02 -1.99
N VAL A 2 16.29 -34.64 -1.08
CA VAL A 2 14.84 -34.86 -1.28
C VAL A 2 14.15 -33.49 -1.22
N ASN A 3 13.46 -33.12 -2.30
CA ASN A 3 12.68 -31.90 -2.34
C ASN A 3 11.40 -32.12 -1.50
N LEU A 4 11.47 -31.83 -0.20
CA LEU A 4 10.39 -32.01 0.77
C LEU A 4 9.07 -31.27 0.40
N LEU A 5 9.13 -30.33 -0.56
CA LEU A 5 7.98 -29.53 -1.03
C LEU A 5 7.32 -30.07 -2.31
N ALA A 6 7.87 -31.12 -2.93
CA ALA A 6 7.31 -31.74 -4.13
C ALA A 6 5.80 -32.12 -4.06
N PRO A 7 5.21 -32.53 -2.92
CA PRO A 7 3.78 -32.83 -2.87
C PRO A 7 2.86 -31.60 -2.80
N LEU A 8 3.40 -30.38 -2.65
CA LEU A 8 2.61 -29.15 -2.50
C LEU A 8 3.04 -28.09 -3.54
N PRO A 9 2.73 -28.29 -4.83
CA PRO A 9 3.22 -27.43 -5.92
C PRO A 9 2.83 -25.96 -5.75
N HIS A 10 1.66 -25.67 -5.17
CA HIS A 10 1.21 -24.31 -4.89
C HIS A 10 2.05 -23.61 -3.80
N LEU A 11 2.43 -24.34 -2.75
CA LEU A 11 3.25 -23.80 -1.67
C LEU A 11 4.67 -23.49 -2.17
N ALA A 12 5.26 -24.41 -2.94
CA ALA A 12 6.55 -24.18 -3.60
C ALA A 12 6.49 -22.92 -4.48
N SER A 13 5.46 -22.80 -5.32
CA SER A 13 5.30 -21.63 -6.18
C SER A 13 5.14 -20.31 -5.43
N LEU A 14 4.48 -20.33 -4.26
CA LEU A 14 4.33 -19.14 -3.42
C LEU A 14 5.66 -18.74 -2.77
N LEU A 15 6.42 -19.72 -2.26
CA LEU A 15 7.75 -19.47 -1.68
C LEU A 15 8.72 -18.93 -2.70
N ASP A 16 8.70 -19.45 -3.93
CA ASP A 16 9.52 -18.95 -5.03
C ASP A 16 9.15 -17.50 -5.36
N ARG A 17 7.85 -17.17 -5.47
CA ARG A 17 7.40 -15.78 -5.67
C ARG A 17 7.83 -14.84 -4.56
N ILE A 18 7.74 -15.28 -3.31
CA ILE A 18 8.18 -14.50 -2.14
C ILE A 18 9.67 -14.24 -2.21
N ARG A 19 10.46 -15.28 -2.46
CA ARG A 19 11.91 -15.19 -2.60
C ARG A 19 12.27 -14.24 -3.74
N ASP A 20 11.69 -14.42 -4.92
CA ASP A 20 11.99 -13.63 -6.11
C ASP A 20 11.63 -12.16 -5.89
N ALA A 21 10.45 -11.88 -5.35
CA ALA A 21 10.02 -10.50 -5.09
C ALA A 21 10.86 -9.81 -4.00
N LEU A 22 11.25 -10.52 -2.94
CA LEU A 22 12.07 -9.98 -1.85
C LEU A 22 13.51 -9.72 -2.28
N LEU A 23 14.09 -10.66 -3.04
CA LEU A 23 15.49 -10.60 -3.43
C LEU A 23 15.74 -9.78 -4.69
N THR A 24 14.70 -9.48 -5.48
CA THR A 24 14.82 -8.59 -6.64
C THR A 24 15.14 -7.17 -6.17
N PRO A 25 16.35 -6.64 -6.42
CA PRO A 25 16.73 -5.31 -5.99
C PRO A 25 16.07 -4.25 -6.87
N LEU A 26 15.92 -3.04 -6.33
CA LEU A 26 15.53 -1.88 -7.12
C LEU A 26 16.70 -1.43 -7.98
N THR A 27 16.72 -1.85 -9.24
CA THR A 27 17.66 -1.35 -10.25
C THR A 27 17.43 0.13 -10.52
N GLY A 28 18.41 0.85 -11.09
CA GLY A 28 18.25 2.27 -11.43
C GLY A 28 17.03 2.54 -12.34
N ALA A 29 16.75 1.65 -13.29
CA ALA A 29 15.56 1.71 -14.11
C ALA A 29 14.29 1.51 -13.27
N ALA A 30 14.25 0.51 -12.38
CA ALA A 30 13.11 0.28 -11.49
C ALA A 30 12.85 1.47 -10.55
N VAL A 31 13.91 2.10 -10.03
CA VAL A 31 13.82 3.35 -9.25
C VAL A 31 13.20 4.47 -10.08
N GLY A 32 13.64 4.64 -11.33
CA GLY A 32 13.07 5.63 -12.26
C GLY A 32 11.57 5.41 -12.50
N HIS A 33 11.16 4.18 -12.82
CA HIS A 33 9.74 3.85 -13.00
C HIS A 33 8.93 4.06 -11.72
N THR A 34 9.46 3.63 -10.57
CA THR A 34 8.82 3.82 -9.26
C THR A 34 8.63 5.31 -8.96
N GLY A 35 9.64 6.13 -9.23
CA GLY A 35 9.58 7.57 -9.08
C GLY A 35 8.54 8.24 -9.98
N LEU A 36 8.45 7.82 -11.25
CA LEU A 36 7.42 8.30 -12.19
C LEU A 36 6.01 7.92 -11.73
N ILE A 37 5.82 6.68 -11.29
CA ILE A 37 4.53 6.19 -10.78
C ILE A 37 4.14 6.97 -9.53
N LEU A 38 5.06 7.16 -8.58
CA LEU A 38 4.84 7.96 -7.38
C LEU A 38 4.52 9.42 -7.73
N GLY A 39 5.25 10.00 -8.68
CA GLY A 39 5.06 11.37 -9.17
C GLY A 39 3.72 11.59 -9.89
N ALA A 40 3.16 10.56 -10.52
CA ALA A 40 1.82 10.60 -11.11
C ALA A 40 0.71 10.33 -10.07
N TYR A 41 0.94 9.36 -9.19
CA TYR A 41 0.02 8.98 -8.12
C TYR A 41 -0.22 10.11 -7.13
N ALA A 42 0.85 10.75 -6.63
CA ALA A 42 0.76 11.76 -5.58
C ALA A 42 -0.18 12.93 -5.94
N PRO A 43 -0.02 13.65 -7.07
CA PRO A 43 -0.94 14.74 -7.43
C PRO A 43 -2.36 14.25 -7.70
N LEU A 44 -2.54 13.03 -8.23
CA LEU A 44 -3.86 12.46 -8.44
C LEU A 44 -4.57 12.17 -7.11
N ALA A 45 -3.90 11.48 -6.18
CA ALA A 45 -4.40 11.16 -4.86
C ALA A 45 -4.72 12.42 -4.05
N LEU A 46 -3.80 13.40 -4.05
CA LEU A 46 -4.01 14.69 -3.40
C LEU A 46 -5.19 15.44 -4.03
N GLY A 47 -5.22 15.56 -5.36
CA GLY A 47 -6.29 16.27 -6.08
C GLY A 47 -7.66 15.65 -5.83
N VAL A 48 -7.79 14.32 -5.95
CA VAL A 48 -9.03 13.58 -5.67
C VAL A 48 -9.40 13.71 -4.18
N GLY A 49 -8.41 13.63 -3.29
CA GLY A 49 -8.61 13.73 -1.85
C GLY A 49 -9.14 15.09 -1.41
N HIS A 50 -8.59 16.18 -1.94
CA HIS A 50 -9.06 17.53 -1.66
C HIS A 50 -10.42 17.81 -2.30
N ARG A 51 -10.65 17.43 -3.57
CA ARG A 51 -11.93 17.67 -4.26
C ARG A 51 -13.10 16.91 -3.64
N SER A 52 -12.84 15.74 -3.07
CA SER A 52 -13.85 14.95 -2.34
C SER A 52 -14.03 15.35 -0.88
N GLY A 53 -13.20 16.27 -0.38
CA GLY A 53 -13.17 16.66 1.04
C GLY A 53 -12.70 15.54 1.97
N PHE A 54 -12.00 14.53 1.46
CA PHE A 54 -11.41 13.46 2.25
C PHE A 54 -10.12 13.91 2.93
N LEU A 55 -9.26 14.62 2.20
CA LEU A 55 -8.03 15.19 2.74
C LEU A 55 -8.28 16.59 3.29
N LEU A 56 -7.72 16.85 4.47
CA LEU A 56 -7.71 18.18 5.06
C LEU A 56 -6.79 19.11 4.25
N THR A 57 -7.23 20.35 4.03
CA THR A 57 -6.52 21.34 3.20
C THR A 57 -5.21 21.84 3.84
N LEU A 58 -5.04 21.65 5.14
CA LEU A 58 -3.88 22.15 5.88
C LEU A 58 -2.84 21.05 6.05
N TRP A 59 -1.69 21.21 5.38
CA TRP A 59 -0.50 20.43 5.71
C TRP A 59 0.12 20.91 7.01
N ARG A 60 0.34 19.98 7.95
CA ARG A 60 1.01 20.26 9.22
C ARG A 60 2.13 19.26 9.43
N TRP A 61 3.33 19.67 9.04
CA TRP A 61 4.52 18.83 9.16
C TRP A 61 4.92 18.69 10.63
N PRO A 62 4.82 17.48 11.24
CA PRO A 62 5.38 17.26 12.56
C PRO A 62 6.92 17.29 12.49
N PRO A 63 7.61 17.46 13.63
CA PRO A 63 9.07 17.35 13.67
C PRO A 63 9.54 16.03 13.06
N LEU A 64 10.63 16.05 12.28
CA LEU A 64 11.08 14.89 11.51
C LEU A 64 11.24 13.62 12.37
N GLY A 65 11.80 13.74 13.58
CA GLY A 65 11.96 12.61 14.48
C GLY A 65 10.62 12.00 14.94
N VAL A 66 9.56 12.81 15.07
CA VAL A 66 8.20 12.32 15.37
C VAL A 66 7.61 11.63 14.15
N LEU A 67 7.77 12.23 12.97
CA LEU A 67 7.30 11.63 11.71
C LEU A 67 7.93 10.25 11.48
N LEU A 68 9.25 10.14 11.62
CA LEU A 68 9.97 8.89 11.41
C LEU A 68 9.56 7.82 12.44
N ARG A 69 9.48 8.18 13.72
CA ARG A 69 9.04 7.21 14.75
C ARG A 69 7.61 6.74 14.52
N GLY A 70 6.72 7.64 14.09
CA GLY A 70 5.33 7.30 13.78
C GLY A 70 5.18 6.49 12.49
N SER A 71 6.06 6.68 11.51
CA SER A 71 5.98 6.01 10.22
C SER A 71 6.67 4.64 10.19
N LEU A 72 7.65 4.37 11.04
CA LEU A 72 8.36 3.08 11.06
C LEU A 72 7.42 1.87 11.28
N PRO A 73 6.46 1.88 12.22
CA PRO A 73 5.48 0.80 12.34
C PRO A 73 4.65 0.60 11.07
N LEU A 74 4.32 1.70 10.38
CA LEU A 74 3.55 1.69 9.13
C LEU A 74 4.28 1.01 7.97
N LEU A 75 5.62 0.94 8.04
CA LEU A 75 6.43 0.21 7.08
C LEU A 75 6.21 -1.29 7.21
N LEU A 76 6.04 -1.80 8.43
CA LEU A 76 5.79 -3.23 8.67
C LEU A 76 4.32 -3.58 8.42
N MET A 77 3.41 -2.79 8.98
CA MET A 77 1.97 -2.91 8.80
C MET A 77 1.35 -1.50 8.81
N PRO A 78 0.72 -1.05 7.72
CA PRO A 78 0.23 -1.85 6.60
C PRO A 78 1.24 -2.25 5.52
N ALA A 79 2.28 -1.44 5.24
CA ALA A 79 2.96 -1.49 3.94
C ALA A 79 3.57 -2.86 3.60
N LEU A 80 4.50 -3.40 4.38
CA LEU A 80 5.14 -4.67 4.04
C LEU A 80 4.16 -5.85 4.04
N GLY A 81 3.35 -5.98 5.10
CA GLY A 81 2.45 -7.12 5.23
C GLY A 81 1.34 -7.15 4.18
N GLU A 82 0.72 -6.00 3.89
CA GLU A 82 -0.30 -5.93 2.85
C GLU A 82 0.29 -6.12 1.45
N GLU A 83 1.46 -5.55 1.15
CA GLU A 83 2.10 -5.76 -0.16
C GLU A 83 2.58 -7.21 -0.35
N LEU A 84 3.02 -7.89 0.71
CA LEU A 84 3.29 -9.34 0.65
C LEU A 84 2.03 -10.13 0.29
N LEU A 85 0.89 -9.81 0.90
CA LEU A 85 -0.36 -10.50 0.60
C LEU A 85 -0.84 -10.18 -0.82
N PHE A 86 -1.01 -8.90 -1.13
CA PHE A 86 -1.66 -8.50 -2.38
C PHE A 86 -0.70 -8.61 -3.57
N ARG A 87 0.54 -8.11 -3.50
CA ARG A 87 1.41 -8.01 -4.69
C ARG A 87 2.26 -9.25 -4.91
N VAL A 88 2.49 -10.04 -3.87
CA VAL A 88 3.33 -11.24 -3.99
C VAL A 88 2.51 -12.52 -3.95
N ALA A 89 1.60 -12.67 -2.96
CA ALA A 89 0.82 -13.90 -2.84
C ALA A 89 -0.32 -13.98 -3.88
N LEU A 90 -1.07 -12.88 -4.07
CA LEU A 90 -2.27 -12.86 -4.90
C LEU A 90 -2.06 -12.38 -6.34
N LEU A 91 -0.95 -11.70 -6.64
CA LEU A 91 -0.63 -11.23 -7.98
C LEU A 91 0.49 -12.10 -8.59
N PRO A 92 0.38 -12.54 -9.86
CA PRO A 92 1.45 -13.29 -10.51
C PRO A 92 2.74 -12.48 -10.61
N HIS A 93 3.89 -13.12 -10.38
CA HIS A 93 5.18 -12.48 -10.53
C HIS A 93 5.45 -12.13 -12.00
N PRO A 94 5.93 -10.91 -12.34
CA PRO A 94 6.12 -10.48 -13.73
C PRO A 94 7.09 -11.36 -14.52
N ALA A 95 8.16 -11.84 -13.87
CA ALA A 95 9.13 -12.75 -14.49
C ALA A 95 8.55 -14.14 -14.83
N GLY A 96 7.41 -14.52 -14.23
CA GLY A 96 6.73 -15.80 -14.46
C GLY A 96 5.91 -15.85 -15.75
N GLY A 97 5.96 -14.80 -16.59
CA GLY A 97 5.40 -14.80 -17.94
C GLY A 97 3.87 -14.87 -18.08
N PRO A 98 3.03 -14.29 -17.18
CA PRO A 98 1.64 -14.06 -17.57
C PRO A 98 1.63 -13.18 -18.82
N ASN A 99 0.77 -13.50 -19.79
CA ASN A 99 0.59 -12.61 -20.92
C ASN A 99 0.06 -11.24 -20.42
N PHE A 100 0.31 -10.19 -21.19
CA PHE A 100 -0.01 -8.81 -20.79
C PHE A 100 -1.47 -8.65 -20.32
N ALA A 101 -2.43 -9.19 -21.08
CA ALA A 101 -3.85 -9.10 -20.73
C ALA A 101 -4.18 -9.81 -19.41
N SER A 102 -3.60 -10.99 -19.18
CA SER A 102 -3.75 -11.75 -17.94
C SER A 102 -3.19 -10.99 -16.75
N PHE A 103 -2.00 -10.40 -16.88
CA PHE A 103 -1.41 -9.61 -15.79
C PHE A 103 -2.33 -8.46 -15.36
N TRP A 104 -2.89 -7.71 -16.32
CA TRP A 104 -3.80 -6.60 -16.01
C TRP A 104 -5.15 -7.05 -15.47
N ALA A 105 -5.69 -8.18 -15.94
CA ALA A 105 -6.90 -8.76 -15.36
C ALA A 105 -6.69 -9.15 -13.89
N TRP A 106 -5.57 -9.81 -13.60
CA TRP A 106 -5.17 -10.11 -12.21
C TRP A 106 -4.89 -8.86 -11.41
N GLY A 107 -4.27 -7.84 -12.01
CA GLY A 107 -4.06 -6.54 -11.39
C GLY A 107 -5.37 -5.84 -10.99
N ALA A 108 -6.36 -5.83 -11.88
CA ALA A 108 -7.68 -5.25 -11.59
C ALA A 108 -8.40 -6.02 -10.46
N LEU A 109 -8.39 -7.35 -10.51
CA LEU A 109 -8.92 -8.18 -9.43
C LEU A 109 -8.19 -7.91 -8.11
N ASN A 110 -6.86 -7.79 -8.16
CA ASN A 110 -6.03 -7.51 -6.98
C ASN A 110 -6.38 -6.18 -6.32
N VAL A 111 -6.55 -5.11 -7.11
CA VAL A 111 -6.99 -3.81 -6.61
C VAL A 111 -8.39 -3.90 -6.01
N GLY A 112 -9.32 -4.62 -6.65
CA GLY A 112 -10.66 -4.85 -6.11
C GLY A 112 -10.65 -5.55 -4.75
N LEU A 113 -9.85 -6.62 -4.62
CA LEU A 113 -9.66 -7.34 -3.36
C LEU A 113 -9.01 -6.45 -2.29
N PHE A 114 -8.01 -5.65 -2.67
CA PHE A 114 -7.36 -4.70 -1.77
C PHE A 114 -8.36 -3.65 -1.23
N VAL A 115 -9.22 -3.10 -2.09
CA VAL A 115 -10.25 -2.14 -1.67
C VAL A 115 -11.27 -2.79 -0.75
N VAL A 116 -11.80 -3.97 -1.10
CA VAL A 116 -12.79 -4.70 -0.29
C VAL A 116 -12.20 -5.19 1.04
N TYR A 117 -10.91 -5.49 1.08
CA TYR A 117 -10.22 -5.88 2.29
C TYR A 117 -10.33 -4.82 3.39
N HIS A 118 -10.29 -3.52 3.07
CA HIS A 118 -10.30 -2.48 4.10
C HIS A 118 -11.57 -2.47 4.98
N PRO A 119 -12.80 -2.40 4.43
CA PRO A 119 -14.01 -2.44 5.25
C PRO A 119 -14.20 -3.80 5.93
N LEU A 120 -13.81 -4.91 5.27
CA LEU A 120 -13.85 -6.24 5.90
C LEU A 120 -12.89 -6.33 7.08
N ALA A 121 -11.67 -5.83 6.91
CA ALA A 121 -10.63 -5.86 7.91
C ALA A 121 -11.02 -5.03 9.12
N ALA A 122 -11.54 -3.82 8.89
CA ALA A 122 -12.08 -2.98 9.94
C ALA A 122 -13.18 -3.72 10.73
N ARG A 123 -14.14 -4.34 10.06
CA ARG A 123 -15.24 -5.07 10.72
C ARG A 123 -14.80 -6.30 11.50
N LEU A 124 -13.79 -7.03 11.01
CA LEU A 124 -13.36 -8.31 11.57
C LEU A 124 -12.32 -8.15 12.69
N TRP A 125 -11.38 -7.20 12.55
CA TRP A 125 -10.27 -7.04 13.48
C TRP A 125 -10.42 -5.86 14.45
N ASP A 126 -11.20 -4.82 14.10
CA ASP A 126 -11.41 -3.67 14.98
C ASP A 126 -12.88 -3.44 15.30
N ARG A 127 -13.32 -3.88 16.50
CA ARG A 127 -14.69 -3.65 16.96
C ARG A 127 -15.03 -2.18 17.20
N ARG A 128 -14.05 -1.27 17.19
CA ARG A 128 -14.24 0.20 17.25
C ARG A 128 -14.13 0.84 15.88
N GLN A 129 -14.60 0.14 14.84
CA GLN A 129 -14.64 0.52 13.43
C GLN A 129 -14.72 2.03 13.21
N PRO A 130 -13.62 2.70 12.83
CA PRO A 130 -13.72 4.07 12.37
C PRO A 130 -14.46 4.08 11.03
N ALA A 131 -15.47 4.94 10.92
CA ALA A 131 -16.29 5.10 9.72
C ALA A 131 -15.46 5.42 8.45
N VAL A 132 -14.19 5.80 8.61
CA VAL A 132 -13.26 6.07 7.51
C VAL A 132 -13.05 4.85 6.61
N PHE A 133 -13.03 3.62 7.13
CA PHE A 133 -12.76 2.43 6.32
C PHE A 133 -13.96 1.98 5.45
N ASP A 134 -15.15 2.50 5.75
CA ASP A 134 -16.35 2.33 4.92
C ASP A 134 -16.63 3.55 4.02
N ASP A 135 -15.85 4.64 4.15
CA ASP A 135 -16.03 5.86 3.38
C ASP A 135 -15.63 5.62 1.91
N PRO A 136 -16.52 5.80 0.93
CA PRO A 136 -16.21 5.59 -0.49
C PRO A 136 -15.04 6.46 -0.99
N ARG A 137 -14.80 7.61 -0.35
CA ARG A 137 -13.66 8.49 -0.69
C ARG A 137 -12.34 7.88 -0.23
N PHE A 138 -12.31 7.26 0.94
CA PHE A 138 -11.16 6.50 1.41
C PHE A 138 -10.92 5.29 0.49
N LEU A 139 -11.97 4.54 0.16
CA LEU A 139 -11.89 3.39 -0.74
C LEU A 139 -11.37 3.77 -2.13
N LEU A 140 -11.73 4.96 -2.63
CA LEU A 140 -11.16 5.50 -3.85
C LEU A 140 -9.66 5.78 -3.72
N GLN A 141 -9.19 6.30 -2.58
CA GLN A 141 -7.76 6.46 -2.31
C GLN A 141 -7.04 5.10 -2.23
N CYS A 142 -7.65 4.09 -1.62
CA CYS A 142 -7.14 2.72 -1.63
C CYS A 142 -7.05 2.16 -3.05
N ALA A 143 -8.02 2.46 -3.93
CA ALA A 143 -7.97 2.03 -5.32
C ALA A 143 -6.82 2.70 -6.10
N LEU A 144 -6.61 4.00 -5.88
CA LEU A 144 -5.50 4.75 -6.49
C LEU A 144 -4.14 4.24 -6.03
N LEU A 145 -3.95 4.12 -4.72
CA LEU A 145 -2.73 3.56 -4.14
C LEU A 145 -2.53 2.12 -4.59
N GLY A 146 -3.61 1.36 -4.61
CA GLY A 146 -3.62 -0.02 -4.98
C GLY A 146 -3.12 -0.23 -6.41
N SER A 147 -3.61 0.60 -7.33
CA SER A 147 -3.21 0.63 -8.73
C SER A 147 -1.75 1.04 -8.88
N ALA A 148 -1.29 2.08 -8.19
CA ALA A 148 0.10 2.52 -8.21
C ALA A 148 1.05 1.39 -7.76
N CYS A 149 0.69 0.63 -6.73
CA CYS A 149 1.48 -0.51 -6.26
C CYS A 149 1.50 -1.67 -7.28
N VAL A 150 0.38 -1.96 -7.95
CA VAL A 150 0.34 -2.96 -9.04
C VAL A 150 1.23 -2.53 -10.21
N LEU A 151 1.20 -1.26 -10.61
CA LEU A 151 2.07 -0.70 -11.66
C LEU A 151 3.55 -0.85 -11.28
N ALA A 152 3.90 -0.46 -10.05
CA ALA A 152 5.28 -0.47 -9.58
C ALA A 152 5.82 -1.90 -9.43
N TYR A 153 5.00 -2.82 -8.93
CA TYR A 153 5.34 -4.23 -8.86
C TYR A 153 5.48 -4.86 -10.26
N GLY A 154 4.54 -4.58 -11.17
CA GLY A 154 4.59 -5.05 -12.55
C GLY A 154 5.84 -4.59 -13.31
N ALA A 155 6.25 -3.34 -13.11
CA ALA A 155 7.41 -2.76 -13.78
C ALA A 155 8.75 -3.23 -13.20
N SER A 156 8.79 -3.63 -11.93
CA SER A 156 10.05 -3.94 -11.23
C SER A 156 10.24 -5.41 -10.87
N GLY A 157 9.16 -6.16 -10.69
CA GLY A 157 9.17 -7.48 -10.02
C GLY A 157 9.57 -7.43 -8.54
N SER A 158 9.90 -6.25 -8.01
CA SER A 158 10.43 -6.08 -6.65
C SER A 158 9.31 -5.74 -5.68
N LEU A 159 9.30 -6.39 -4.52
CA LEU A 159 8.41 -6.03 -3.41
C LEU A 159 8.70 -4.62 -2.88
N TRP A 160 9.94 -4.16 -2.96
CA TRP A 160 10.36 -2.90 -2.35
C TRP A 160 9.72 -1.68 -3.02
N ALA A 161 9.44 -1.75 -4.32
CA ALA A 161 8.80 -0.65 -5.06
C ALA A 161 7.38 -0.34 -4.51
N PRO A 162 6.43 -1.28 -4.49
CA PRO A 162 5.10 -1.03 -3.92
C PRO A 162 5.15 -0.74 -2.41
N VAL A 163 6.03 -1.40 -1.64
CA VAL A 163 6.16 -1.14 -0.19
C VAL A 163 6.53 0.31 0.08
N LEU A 164 7.48 0.88 -0.67
CA LEU A 164 7.87 2.28 -0.50
C LEU A 164 6.75 3.24 -0.88
N ILE A 165 6.04 3.00 -1.98
CA ILE A 165 4.89 3.83 -2.39
C ILE A 165 3.79 3.78 -1.33
N HIS A 166 3.42 2.58 -0.88
CA HIS A 166 2.42 2.36 0.16
C HIS A 166 2.80 3.08 1.46
N TRP A 167 4.01 2.81 1.96
CA TRP A 167 4.50 3.40 3.19
C TRP A 167 4.48 4.92 3.14
N LEU A 168 4.98 5.54 2.07
CA LEU A 168 4.98 6.99 1.91
C LEU A 168 3.56 7.55 1.86
N ALA A 169 2.64 6.91 1.14
CA ALA A 169 1.26 7.33 1.06
C ALA A 169 0.56 7.35 2.43
N VAL A 170 0.68 6.26 3.18
CA VAL A 170 0.03 6.14 4.50
C VAL A 170 0.71 7.04 5.53
N ALA A 171 2.05 7.14 5.52
CA ALA A 171 2.77 8.04 6.41
C ALA A 171 2.44 9.51 6.14
N ALA A 172 2.34 9.92 4.87
CA ALA A 172 1.93 11.26 4.48
C ALA A 172 0.48 11.55 4.90
N TRP A 173 -0.42 10.58 4.69
CA TRP A 173 -1.83 10.70 5.09
C TRP A 173 -1.99 10.83 6.60
N LEU A 174 -1.45 9.91 7.39
CA LEU A 174 -1.63 9.90 8.84
C LEU A 174 -0.88 11.03 9.55
N GLY A 175 0.29 11.43 9.05
CA GLY A 175 1.10 12.50 9.64
C GLY A 175 0.73 13.88 9.09
N PRO A 176 1.46 14.40 8.07
CA PRO A 176 1.29 15.76 7.56
C PRO A 176 -0.12 16.14 7.10
N LEU A 177 -0.90 15.20 6.59
CA LEU A 177 -2.28 15.41 6.15
C LEU A 177 -3.32 15.18 7.26
N GLU A 178 -2.87 14.98 8.50
CA GLU A 178 -3.70 14.83 9.70
C GLU A 178 -4.75 13.70 9.65
N GLY A 179 -4.58 12.69 8.80
CA GLY A 179 -5.50 11.55 8.64
C GLY A 179 -5.69 10.72 9.92
N HIS A 180 -4.74 10.77 10.86
CA HIS A 180 -4.87 10.15 12.18
C HIS A 180 -6.11 10.62 12.96
N ARG A 181 -6.63 11.82 12.66
CA ARG A 181 -7.86 12.37 13.27
C ARG A 181 -9.12 11.61 12.86
N CYS A 182 -9.07 10.86 11.76
CA CYS A 182 -10.15 10.01 11.28
C CYS A 182 -10.17 8.63 11.96
N LEU A 183 -9.19 8.30 12.79
CA LEU A 183 -9.06 7.02 13.49
C LEU A 183 -9.53 7.09 14.96
N PRO A 184 -9.98 5.97 15.56
CA PRO A 184 -10.46 5.94 16.93
C PRO A 184 -9.31 6.18 17.91
N GLY A 185 -9.55 6.99 18.95
CA GLY A 185 -8.53 7.30 19.95
C GLY A 185 -7.57 8.43 19.56
N ALA A 186 -7.85 9.16 18.47
CA ALA A 186 -7.22 10.45 18.19
C ALA A 186 -7.43 11.37 19.42
N LYS A 187 -6.38 11.59 20.21
CA LYS A 187 -6.41 12.60 21.25
C LYS A 187 -6.59 13.95 20.54
N PRO A 188 -7.56 14.80 20.93
CA PRO A 188 -7.57 16.17 20.46
C PRO A 188 -6.19 16.75 20.75
N HIS A 189 -5.55 17.33 19.72
CA HIS A 189 -4.29 18.02 19.91
C HIS A 189 -4.54 19.04 21.03
N GLN A 190 -3.89 18.86 22.17
CA GLN A 190 -3.83 19.91 23.18
C GLN A 190 -3.21 21.09 22.44
N SER A 191 -4.02 22.11 22.22
CA SER A 191 -3.56 23.43 21.81
C SER A 191 -2.45 23.81 22.77
N ALA A 192 -1.22 23.94 22.28
CA ALA A 192 -0.21 24.66 23.03
C ALA A 192 -0.79 26.03 23.38
N PRO A 193 -0.69 26.48 24.64
CA PRO A 193 -1.20 27.79 25.03
C PRO A 193 -0.47 28.90 24.26
N PRO A 194 -1.11 30.08 24.10
CA PRO A 194 -0.65 31.19 23.27
C PRO A 194 0.73 31.72 23.67
#